data_AF-A0A6A6JU90-F1
#
_entry.id   AF-A0A6A6JU90-F1
#
_cell.length_a   1.000
_cell.length_b   1.000
_cell.length_c   1.000
_cell.angle_alpha   90.00
_cell.angle_beta   90.00
_cell.angle_gamma   90.00
#
_symmetry.space_group_name_H-M   'P 1'
#
loop_
_entity.id
_entity.type
_entity.pdbx_description
1 polymer ?
#
loop_
_entity_poly.entity_id
_entity_poly.type
_entity_poly.pdbx_seq_one_letter_code
_entity_poly.pdbx_strand_id
1 'polypeptide(L)'
;MSTPPLTPEQLAQLPHDDRGPALLAVHWVLTGLAVIFLGLRLYCKRITNRRLLWDDWILMAALLTILVTDILTTILVIEFGLGRHSWDLKIYDLSKFIILISSRATFTLISIGWSKTAFAVALLRLTTGLTRSSVWFIIISLNITTIISALVPWIQCAPLAKTWDPAIPGTCWAPKVGTKIWIGMGGLFIFFPSLFAVISAAPSKMQQL
;
A
#
# COMPACT_ATOMS: atom_id res chain seq x y z
N MET A 1 -0.15 23.55 -24.17
CA MET A 1 -1.23 24.40 -23.62
C MET A 1 -0.91 24.68 -22.17
N SER A 2 -0.19 25.78 -21.92
CA SER A 2 -0.10 26.37 -20.59
C SER A 2 -1.45 27.06 -20.32
N THR A 3 -2.14 26.70 -19.26
CA THR A 3 -3.30 27.46 -18.78
C THR A 3 -2.84 28.87 -18.43
N PRO A 4 -3.60 29.92 -18.78
CA PRO A 4 -3.27 31.29 -18.38
C PRO A 4 -3.21 31.38 -16.85
N PRO A 5 -2.34 32.25 -16.29
CA PRO A 5 -2.27 32.45 -14.85
C PRO A 5 -3.63 32.94 -14.31
N LEU A 6 -4.08 32.39 -13.18
CA LEU A 6 -5.35 32.78 -12.54
C LEU A 6 -5.27 34.24 -12.06
N THR A 7 -6.37 34.98 -12.18
CA THR A 7 -6.48 36.32 -11.61
C THR A 7 -6.62 36.25 -10.07
N PRO A 8 -6.28 37.32 -9.33
CA PRO A 8 -6.38 37.34 -7.87
C PRO A 8 -7.78 37.03 -7.34
N GLU A 9 -8.82 37.46 -8.05
CA GLU A 9 -10.23 37.17 -7.73
C GLU A 9 -10.54 35.67 -7.86
N GLN A 10 -9.98 35.01 -8.87
CA GLN A 10 -10.13 33.57 -9.06
C GLN A 10 -9.40 32.78 -7.98
N LEU A 11 -8.24 33.26 -7.49
CA LEU A 11 -7.53 32.63 -6.38
C LEU A 11 -8.33 32.71 -5.08
N ALA A 12 -9.00 33.84 -4.82
CA ALA A 12 -9.83 34.03 -3.62
C ALA A 12 -11.12 33.19 -3.61
N GLN A 13 -11.58 32.74 -4.79
CA GLN A 13 -12.75 31.88 -4.95
C GLN A 13 -12.42 30.38 -4.89
N LEU A 14 -11.14 30.00 -4.76
CA LEU A 14 -10.76 28.60 -4.70
C LEU A 14 -11.32 27.94 -3.42
N PRO A 15 -11.77 26.68 -3.49
CA PRO A 15 -12.19 25.96 -2.31
C PRO A 15 -11.00 25.71 -1.38
N HIS A 16 -11.17 26.03 -0.09
CA HIS A 16 -10.15 25.89 0.96
C HIS A 16 -10.49 24.79 1.98
N ASP A 17 -11.24 23.78 1.55
CA ASP A 17 -11.66 22.68 2.41
C ASP A 17 -10.46 21.87 2.91
N ASP A 18 -10.43 21.57 4.22
CA ASP A 18 -9.42 20.73 4.88
C ASP A 18 -9.98 19.35 5.23
N ARG A 19 -9.50 18.31 4.54
CA ARG A 19 -9.86 16.91 4.82
C ARG A 19 -8.80 16.15 5.63
N GLY A 20 -7.74 16.82 6.08
CA GLY A 20 -6.68 16.25 6.89
C GLY A 20 -7.21 15.55 8.16
N PRO A 21 -8.03 16.22 9.00
CA PRO A 21 -8.57 15.61 10.22
C PRO A 21 -9.43 14.37 9.94
N ALA A 22 -10.23 14.38 8.87
CA ALA A 22 -11.03 13.24 8.48
C ALA A 22 -10.16 12.04 8.05
N LEU A 23 -9.07 12.29 7.32
CA LEU A 23 -8.10 11.27 6.94
C LEU A 23 -7.44 10.61 8.16
N LEU A 24 -7.06 11.42 9.17
CA LEU A 24 -6.48 10.92 10.41
C LEU A 24 -7.49 10.11 11.22
N ALA A 25 -8.72 10.61 11.36
CA ALA A 25 -9.78 9.89 12.06
C ALA A 25 -10.01 8.50 11.45
N VAL A 26 -10.09 8.41 10.13
CA VAL A 26 -10.28 7.13 9.44
C VAL A 26 -9.09 6.18 9.65
N HIS A 27 -7.85 6.65 9.49
CA HIS A 27 -6.67 5.80 9.72
C HIS A 27 -6.62 5.27 11.15
N TRP A 28 -6.70 6.14 12.15
CA TRP A 28 -6.58 5.74 13.56
C TRP A 28 -7.72 4.82 14.01
N VAL A 29 -8.96 5.04 13.52
CA VAL A 29 -10.09 4.15 13.82
C VAL A 29 -9.90 2.77 13.19
N LEU A 30 -9.51 2.71 11.91
CA LEU A 30 -9.29 1.44 11.21
C LEU A 30 -8.10 0.66 11.82
N THR A 31 -7.02 1.35 12.16
CA THR A 31 -5.87 0.75 12.83
C THR A 31 -6.24 0.26 14.22
N GLY A 32 -6.98 1.06 15.01
CA GLY A 32 -7.49 0.63 16.32
C GLY A 32 -8.37 -0.62 16.23
N LEU A 33 -9.26 -0.68 15.24
CA LEU A 33 -10.06 -1.86 14.96
C LEU A 33 -9.20 -3.08 14.59
N ALA A 34 -8.17 -2.89 13.76
CA ALA A 34 -7.22 -3.94 13.39
C ALA A 34 -6.45 -4.48 14.61
N VAL A 35 -6.02 -3.60 15.53
CA VAL A 35 -5.37 -3.98 16.80
C VAL A 35 -6.31 -4.85 17.63
N ILE A 36 -7.59 -4.49 17.75
CA ILE A 36 -8.59 -5.25 18.52
C ILE A 36 -8.76 -6.65 17.92
N PHE A 37 -8.94 -6.76 16.60
CA PHE A 37 -9.11 -8.07 15.94
C PHE A 37 -7.86 -8.94 16.07
N LEU A 38 -6.66 -8.38 15.92
CA LEU A 38 -5.42 -9.11 16.10
C LEU A 38 -5.24 -9.55 17.57
N GLY A 39 -5.52 -8.66 18.52
CA GLY A 39 -5.49 -8.94 19.95
C GLY A 39 -6.43 -10.09 20.32
N LEU A 40 -7.66 -10.08 19.80
CA LEU A 40 -8.63 -11.15 20.01
C LEU A 40 -8.14 -12.48 19.39
N ARG A 41 -7.57 -12.46 18.18
CA ARG A 41 -6.99 -13.64 17.54
C ARG A 41 -5.87 -14.26 18.40
N LEU A 42 -4.96 -13.44 18.91
CA LEU A 42 -3.86 -13.89 19.77
C LEU A 42 -4.38 -14.41 21.12
N TYR A 43 -5.38 -13.74 21.69
CA TYR A 43 -6.03 -14.16 22.93
C TYR A 43 -6.72 -15.52 22.80
N CYS A 44 -7.51 -15.73 21.75
CA CYS A 44 -8.16 -17.02 21.47
C CYS A 44 -7.13 -18.15 21.28
N LYS A 45 -6.01 -17.89 20.60
CA LYS A 45 -4.91 -18.86 20.46
C LYS A 45 -4.26 -19.18 21.79
N ARG A 46 -4.04 -18.18 22.64
CA ARG A 46 -3.46 -18.33 23.97
C ARG A 46 -4.37 -19.17 24.89
N ILE A 47 -5.68 -18.94 24.88
CA ILE A 47 -6.65 -19.76 25.64
C ILE A 47 -6.69 -21.20 25.13
N THR A 48 -6.71 -21.39 23.80
CA THR A 48 -6.74 -22.73 23.19
C THR A 48 -5.37 -23.43 23.25
N ASN A 49 -4.38 -22.82 23.92
CA ASN A 49 -3.00 -23.31 24.04
C ASN A 49 -2.36 -23.68 22.68
N ARG A 50 -2.77 -22.99 21.61
CA ARG A 50 -2.24 -23.19 20.26
C ARG A 50 -0.95 -22.39 20.12
N ARG A 51 0.08 -23.04 19.57
CA ARG A 51 1.38 -22.39 19.31
C ARG A 51 1.20 -21.18 18.38
N LEU A 52 1.93 -20.10 18.67
CA LEU A 52 2.11 -18.99 17.74
C LEU A 52 2.87 -19.48 16.52
N LEU A 53 2.36 -19.13 15.35
CA LEU A 53 2.88 -19.60 14.08
C LEU A 53 3.53 -18.42 13.35
N TRP A 54 4.39 -18.71 12.38
CA TRP A 54 5.05 -17.68 11.55
C TRP A 54 4.07 -16.68 10.94
N ASP A 55 2.86 -17.13 10.60
CA ASP A 55 1.74 -16.30 10.17
C ASP A 55 1.40 -15.16 11.14
N ASP A 56 1.33 -15.44 12.45
CA ASP A 56 0.96 -14.43 13.46
C ASP A 56 2.08 -13.40 13.63
N TRP A 57 3.34 -13.79 13.49
CA TRP A 57 4.48 -12.88 13.51
C TRP A 57 4.48 -11.92 12.31
N ILE A 58 4.18 -12.43 11.11
CA ILE A 58 4.04 -11.61 9.90
C ILE A 58 2.90 -10.60 10.08
N LEU A 59 1.79 -11.03 10.67
CA LEU A 59 0.63 -10.16 10.91
C LEU A 59 0.92 -9.08 11.96
N MET A 60 1.67 -9.40 13.02
CA MET A 60 2.14 -8.39 13.99
C MET A 60 3.11 -7.40 13.32
N ALA A 61 4.01 -7.86 12.47
CA ALA A 61 4.90 -6.99 11.71
C ALA A 61 4.10 -6.07 10.74
N ALA A 62 3.03 -6.57 10.12
CA ALA A 62 2.13 -5.77 9.28
C ALA A 62 1.41 -4.68 10.07
N LEU A 63 1.05 -4.96 11.33
CA LEU A 63 0.48 -3.98 12.24
C LEU A 63 1.51 -2.91 12.65
N LEU A 64 2.79 -3.28 12.83
CA LEU A 64 3.82 -2.28 13.10
C LEU A 64 4.02 -1.32 11.92
N THR A 65 4.01 -1.84 10.68
CA THR A 65 4.17 -1.00 9.49
C THR A 65 2.95 -0.10 9.22
N ILE A 66 1.73 -0.53 9.57
CA ILE A 66 0.56 0.36 9.48
C ILE A 66 0.63 1.47 10.53
N LEU A 67 1.08 1.18 11.76
CA LEU A 67 1.29 2.21 12.78
C LEU A 67 2.31 3.27 12.35
N VAL A 68 3.42 2.85 11.73
CA VAL A 68 4.39 3.79 11.13
C VAL A 68 3.72 4.64 10.05
N THR A 69 2.87 4.04 9.22
CA THR A 69 2.12 4.75 8.17
C THR A 69 1.17 5.81 8.76
N ASP A 70 0.49 5.51 9.86
CA ASP A 70 -0.43 6.44 10.55
C ASP A 70 0.33 7.63 11.16
N ILE A 71 1.49 7.36 11.76
CA ILE A 71 2.37 8.39 12.31
C ILE A 71 2.87 9.31 11.20
N LEU A 72 3.38 8.74 10.10
CA LEU A 72 3.84 9.53 8.94
C LEU A 72 2.70 10.35 8.32
N THR A 73 1.50 9.79 8.25
CA THR A 73 0.31 10.51 7.77
C THR A 73 -0.03 11.68 8.70
N THR A 74 0.05 11.48 10.02
CA THR A 74 -0.16 12.52 11.02
C THR A 74 0.83 13.67 10.86
N ILE A 75 2.13 13.36 10.68
CA ILE A 75 3.18 14.35 10.42
C ILE A 75 2.88 15.11 9.12
N LEU A 76 2.52 14.41 8.04
CA LEU A 76 2.20 15.03 6.75
C LEU A 76 0.99 15.95 6.81
N VAL A 77 -0.04 15.59 7.58
CA VAL A 77 -1.24 16.42 7.78
C VAL A 77 -0.90 17.68 8.58
N ILE A 78 -0.17 17.54 9.69
CA ILE A 78 0.13 18.66 10.60
C ILE A 78 1.18 19.61 10.01
N GLU A 79 2.30 19.08 9.52
CA GLU A 79 3.43 19.91 9.06
C GLU A 79 3.21 20.45 7.64
N PHE A 80 2.63 19.65 6.74
CA PHE A 80 2.56 19.98 5.30
C PHE A 80 1.14 20.27 4.80
N GLY A 81 0.11 20.08 5.64
CA GLY A 81 -1.28 20.31 5.25
C GLY A 81 -1.84 19.23 4.33
N LEU A 82 -1.34 17.99 4.41
CA LEU A 82 -1.88 16.87 3.63
C LEU A 82 -3.40 16.74 3.83
N GLY A 83 -4.17 16.70 2.75
CA GLY A 83 -5.63 16.70 2.79
C GLY A 83 -6.29 18.03 2.44
N ARG A 84 -5.50 19.09 2.26
CA ARG A 84 -5.91 20.35 1.65
C ARG A 84 -5.68 20.34 0.14
N HIS A 85 -6.24 21.32 -0.55
CA HIS A 85 -5.99 21.50 -1.98
C HIS A 85 -4.51 21.82 -2.25
N SER A 86 -4.03 21.51 -3.46
CA SER A 86 -2.61 21.62 -3.80
C SER A 86 -2.04 23.04 -3.68
N TRP A 87 -2.89 24.06 -3.78
CA TRP A 87 -2.52 25.47 -3.60
C TRP A 87 -2.46 25.92 -2.13
N ASP A 88 -3.04 25.14 -1.21
CA ASP A 88 -3.03 25.42 0.24
C ASP A 88 -1.97 24.61 1.01
N LEU A 89 -1.15 23.84 0.28
CA LEU A 89 -0.07 23.05 0.86
C LEU A 89 1.07 23.96 1.33
N LYS A 90 1.49 23.76 2.59
CA LYS A 90 2.60 24.50 3.19
C LYS A 90 3.93 23.80 2.92
N ILE A 91 4.36 23.82 1.66
CA ILE A 91 5.59 23.13 1.25
C ILE A 91 6.78 24.09 1.39
N TYR A 92 7.25 24.28 2.62
CA TYR A 92 8.48 25.03 2.89
C TYR A 92 9.73 24.22 2.49
N ASP A 93 9.67 22.90 2.68
CA ASP A 93 10.71 21.95 2.32
C ASP A 93 10.11 20.82 1.46
N LEU A 94 10.21 21.00 0.14
CA LEU A 94 9.67 20.06 -0.83
C LEU A 94 10.41 18.71 -0.77
N SER A 95 11.70 18.72 -0.47
CA SER A 95 12.51 17.50 -0.39
C SER A 95 12.08 16.64 0.79
N LYS A 96 11.93 17.24 1.98
CA LYS A 96 11.39 16.55 3.17
C LYS A 96 9.99 16.02 2.92
N PHE A 97 9.12 16.80 2.28
CA PHE A 97 7.76 16.35 1.94
C PHE A 97 7.78 15.10 1.04
N ILE A 98 8.61 15.09 -0.01
CA ILE A 98 8.67 13.97 -0.95
C ILE A 98 9.23 12.70 -0.27
N ILE A 99 10.24 12.83 0.60
CA ILE A 99 10.77 11.69 1.36
C ILE A 99 9.69 11.10 2.29
N LEU A 100 8.96 11.94 3.01
CA LEU A 100 7.92 11.50 3.95
C LEU A 100 6.73 10.86 3.22
N ILE A 101 6.26 11.43 2.11
CA ILE A 101 5.14 10.85 1.37
C ILE A 101 5.53 9.56 0.65
N SER A 102 6.77 9.45 0.18
CA SER A 102 7.29 8.23 -0.47
C SER A 102 7.52 7.12 0.53
N SER A 103 8.10 7.43 1.70
CA SER A 103 8.25 6.45 2.79
C SER A 103 6.89 5.97 3.30
N ARG A 104 5.92 6.86 3.51
CA ARG A 104 4.53 6.49 3.83
C ARG A 104 3.96 5.50 2.81
N ALA A 105 4.12 5.77 1.51
CA ALA A 105 3.65 4.88 0.45
C ALA A 105 4.33 3.51 0.51
N THR A 106 5.64 3.46 0.72
CA THR A 106 6.40 2.20 0.87
C THR A 106 5.91 1.39 2.07
N PHE A 107 5.75 1.99 3.25
CA PHE A 107 5.24 1.28 4.44
C PHE A 107 3.80 0.79 4.26
N THR A 108 2.96 1.58 3.59
CA THR A 108 1.59 1.16 3.24
C THR A 108 1.61 -0.12 2.39
N LEU A 109 2.46 -0.16 1.35
CA LEU A 109 2.56 -1.31 0.45
C LEU A 109 3.11 -2.55 1.16
N ILE A 110 4.12 -2.38 2.02
CA ILE A 110 4.65 -3.46 2.84
C ILE A 110 3.55 -4.02 3.76
N SER A 111 2.78 -3.16 4.43
CA SER A 111 1.68 -3.60 5.30
C SER A 111 0.61 -4.38 4.54
N ILE A 112 0.23 -3.91 3.33
CA ILE A 112 -0.69 -4.62 2.44
C ILE A 112 -0.13 -5.98 2.03
N GLY A 113 1.14 -6.05 1.62
CA GLY A 113 1.79 -7.29 1.21
C GLY A 113 1.87 -8.32 2.33
N TRP A 114 2.29 -7.91 3.53
CA TRP A 114 2.39 -8.78 4.69
C TRP A 114 1.03 -9.25 5.19
N SER A 115 0.01 -8.38 5.20
CA SER A 115 -1.36 -8.75 5.57
C SER A 115 -1.93 -9.84 4.64
N LYS A 116 -1.73 -9.68 3.31
CA LYS A 116 -2.17 -10.69 2.34
C LYS A 116 -1.33 -11.97 2.41
N THR A 117 -0.03 -11.85 2.68
CA THR A 117 0.87 -13.01 2.83
C THR A 117 0.50 -13.85 4.05
N ALA A 118 0.22 -13.21 5.20
CA ALA A 118 -0.30 -13.89 6.38
C ALA A 118 -1.59 -14.66 6.03
N PHE A 119 -2.58 -13.97 5.45
CA PHE A 119 -3.83 -14.62 5.05
C PHE A 119 -3.61 -15.81 4.08
N ALA A 120 -2.74 -15.67 3.09
CA ALA A 120 -2.43 -16.75 2.15
C ALA A 120 -1.70 -17.93 2.82
N VAL A 121 -0.80 -17.68 3.77
CA VAL A 121 -0.14 -18.73 4.57
C VAL A 121 -1.14 -19.45 5.49
N ALA A 122 -2.12 -18.72 6.04
CA ALA A 122 -3.21 -19.33 6.78
C ALA A 122 -4.06 -20.25 5.88
N LEU A 123 -4.38 -19.80 4.66
CA LEU A 123 -5.11 -20.58 3.66
C LEU A 123 -4.34 -21.84 3.23
N LEU A 124 -3.02 -21.73 3.07
CA LEU A 124 -2.15 -22.85 2.67
C LEU A 124 -2.28 -24.07 3.59
N ARG A 125 -2.66 -23.86 4.86
CA ARG A 125 -2.85 -24.91 5.86
C ARG A 125 -4.20 -25.60 5.78
N LEU A 126 -5.18 -24.93 5.19
CA LEU A 126 -6.54 -25.46 4.99
C LEU A 126 -6.66 -26.19 3.63
N THR A 127 -5.81 -25.84 2.67
CA THR A 127 -5.82 -26.42 1.32
C THR A 127 -4.95 -27.67 1.21
N THR A 128 -5.44 -28.67 0.47
CA THR A 128 -4.71 -29.92 0.15
C THR A 128 -4.68 -30.17 -1.36
N GLY A 129 -3.69 -30.93 -1.85
CA GLY A 129 -3.56 -31.28 -3.27
C GLY A 129 -3.18 -30.11 -4.19
N LEU A 130 -3.76 -30.06 -5.40
CA LEU A 130 -3.44 -29.09 -6.46
C LEU A 130 -3.72 -27.62 -6.04
N THR A 131 -4.67 -27.41 -5.12
CA THR A 131 -4.98 -26.09 -4.57
C THR A 131 -3.81 -25.53 -3.75
N ARG A 132 -2.99 -26.38 -3.12
CA ARG A 132 -1.81 -25.96 -2.34
C ARG A 132 -0.71 -25.37 -3.23
N SER A 133 -0.49 -25.94 -4.42
CA SER A 133 0.45 -25.39 -5.41
C SER A 133 0.01 -24.00 -5.88
N SER A 134 -1.31 -23.84 -6.07
CA SER A 134 -1.93 -22.57 -6.44
C SER A 134 -1.72 -21.48 -5.38
N VAL A 135 -1.91 -21.81 -4.11
CA VAL A 135 -1.68 -20.87 -3.01
C VAL A 135 -0.21 -20.43 -2.95
N TRP A 136 0.74 -21.34 -3.17
CA TRP A 136 2.16 -20.99 -3.26
C TRP A 136 2.47 -20.01 -4.39
N PHE A 137 1.92 -20.27 -5.58
CA PHE A 137 2.06 -19.36 -6.73
C PHE A 137 1.49 -17.95 -6.41
N ILE A 138 0.34 -17.89 -5.74
CA ILE A 138 -0.27 -16.63 -5.29
C ILE A 138 0.63 -15.90 -4.30
N ILE A 139 1.20 -16.60 -3.32
CA ILE A 139 2.11 -15.99 -2.33
C ILE A 139 3.32 -15.38 -3.03
N ILE A 140 3.96 -16.12 -3.94
CA ILE A 140 5.18 -15.68 -4.62
C ILE A 140 4.88 -14.47 -5.52
N SER A 141 3.86 -14.58 -6.39
CA SER A 141 3.48 -13.48 -7.30
C SER A 141 3.12 -12.21 -6.54
N LEU A 142 2.35 -12.33 -5.45
CA LEU A 142 1.94 -11.20 -4.62
C LEU A 142 3.12 -10.50 -3.95
N ASN A 143 4.08 -11.26 -3.40
CA ASN A 143 5.26 -10.68 -2.79
C ASN A 143 6.13 -9.97 -3.82
N ILE A 144 6.33 -10.57 -5.00
CA ILE A 144 7.09 -9.95 -6.09
C ILE A 144 6.45 -8.63 -6.51
N THR A 145 5.14 -8.62 -6.79
CA THR A 145 4.45 -7.39 -7.21
C THR A 145 4.49 -6.33 -6.12
N THR A 146 4.34 -6.71 -4.84
CA THR A 146 4.44 -5.76 -3.71
C THR A 146 5.83 -5.13 -3.62
N ILE A 147 6.90 -5.94 -3.74
CA ILE A 147 8.28 -5.45 -3.70
C ILE A 147 8.53 -4.46 -4.84
N ILE A 148 8.14 -4.82 -6.07
CA ILE A 148 8.30 -3.91 -7.21
C ILE A 148 7.52 -2.61 -6.97
N SER A 149 6.28 -2.69 -6.46
CA SER A 149 5.46 -1.51 -6.19
C SER A 149 6.07 -0.61 -5.13
N ALA A 150 6.68 -1.19 -4.10
CA ALA A 150 7.34 -0.45 -3.03
C ALA A 150 8.59 0.32 -3.51
N LEU A 151 9.22 -0.13 -4.60
CA LEU A 151 10.39 0.50 -5.21
C LEU A 151 10.04 1.63 -6.19
N VAL A 152 8.88 1.56 -6.86
CA VAL A 152 8.46 2.55 -7.87
C VAL A 152 8.57 4.01 -7.39
N PRO A 153 8.14 4.39 -6.18
CA PRO A 153 8.26 5.76 -5.69
C PRO A 153 9.70 6.28 -5.68
N TRP A 154 10.68 5.39 -5.56
CA TRP A 154 12.09 5.74 -5.41
C TRP A 154 12.80 5.86 -6.77
N ILE A 155 12.46 5.01 -7.75
CA ILE A 155 13.20 4.84 -9.01
C ILE A 155 12.64 5.65 -10.21
N GLN A 156 11.71 6.56 -9.97
CA GLN A 156 10.97 7.28 -11.02
C GLN A 156 11.76 8.38 -11.75
N CYS A 157 12.95 8.75 -11.28
CA CYS A 157 13.77 9.83 -11.83
C CYS A 157 15.22 9.41 -12.12
N ALA A 158 15.83 10.07 -13.11
CA ALA A 158 17.24 9.99 -13.45
C ALA A 158 17.87 11.41 -13.40
N PRO A 159 18.86 11.67 -12.53
CA PRO A 159 19.46 10.75 -11.54
C PRO A 159 18.49 10.42 -10.40
N LEU A 160 18.71 9.30 -9.71
CA LEU A 160 17.89 8.82 -8.59
C LEU A 160 17.69 9.89 -7.50
N ALA A 161 18.73 10.69 -7.26
CA ALA A 161 18.71 11.78 -6.29
C ALA A 161 17.62 12.83 -6.56
N LYS A 162 17.22 13.00 -7.83
CA LYS A 162 16.15 13.91 -8.21
C LYS A 162 14.78 13.49 -7.66
N THR A 163 14.61 12.22 -7.32
CA THR A 163 13.36 11.72 -6.73
C THR A 163 13.05 12.42 -5.41
N TRP A 164 14.04 12.64 -4.56
CA TRP A 164 13.85 13.30 -3.26
C TRP A 164 14.37 14.74 -3.21
N ASP A 165 15.19 15.17 -4.18
CA ASP A 165 15.63 16.55 -4.30
C ASP A 165 15.29 17.11 -5.70
N PRO A 166 14.16 17.82 -5.83
CA PRO A 166 13.71 18.36 -7.10
C PRO A 166 14.62 19.46 -7.68
N ALA A 167 15.52 20.03 -6.87
CA ALA A 167 16.46 21.05 -7.34
C ALA A 167 17.51 20.47 -8.30
N ILE A 168 17.75 19.16 -8.25
CA ILE A 168 18.73 18.48 -9.09
C ILE A 168 18.23 18.42 -10.55
N PRO A 169 19.07 18.82 -11.53
CA PRO A 169 18.73 18.70 -12.94
C PRO A 169 18.63 17.22 -13.35
N GLY A 170 17.69 16.90 -14.23
CA GLY A 170 17.40 15.52 -14.62
C GLY A 170 15.99 15.34 -15.15
N THR A 171 15.68 14.11 -15.56
CA THR A 171 14.39 13.75 -16.14
C THR A 171 13.67 12.75 -15.25
N CYS A 172 12.35 12.91 -15.15
CA CYS A 172 11.48 11.98 -14.41
C CYS A 172 10.44 11.39 -15.36
N TRP A 173 9.89 10.24 -14.99
CA TRP A 173 8.79 9.65 -15.74
C TRP A 173 7.59 10.60 -15.78
N ALA A 174 6.91 10.67 -16.93
CA ALA A 174 5.67 11.41 -17.03
C ALA A 174 4.62 10.80 -16.08
N PRO A 175 3.72 11.60 -15.45
CA PRO A 175 2.72 11.09 -14.52
C PRO A 175 1.89 9.91 -15.08
N LYS A 176 1.59 9.96 -16.39
CA LYS A 176 0.89 8.90 -17.12
C LYS A 176 1.60 7.54 -17.06
N VAL A 177 2.92 7.52 -17.04
CA VAL A 177 3.72 6.29 -16.93
C VAL A 177 3.55 5.68 -15.55
N GLY A 178 3.68 6.51 -14.49
CA GLY A 178 3.43 6.08 -13.12
C GLY A 178 2.03 5.48 -12.96
N THR A 179 0.98 6.18 -13.42
CA THR A 179 -0.40 5.69 -13.35
C THR A 179 -0.57 4.36 -14.10
N LYS A 180 0.00 4.20 -15.29
CA LYS A 180 -0.07 2.94 -16.05
C LYS A 180 0.62 1.79 -15.32
N ILE A 181 1.76 2.03 -14.70
CA ILE A 181 2.46 1.03 -13.88
C ILE A 181 1.57 0.60 -12.71
N TRP A 182 1.00 1.56 -11.95
CA TRP A 182 0.10 1.24 -10.84
C TRP A 182 -1.14 0.46 -11.27
N ILE A 183 -1.78 0.85 -12.38
CA ILE A 183 -2.94 0.12 -12.92
C ILE A 183 -2.53 -1.30 -13.36
N GLY A 184 -1.42 -1.43 -14.08
CA GLY A 184 -0.92 -2.74 -14.54
C GLY A 184 -0.59 -3.67 -13.38
N MET A 185 0.10 -3.16 -12.36
CA MET A 185 0.41 -3.92 -11.15
C MET A 185 -0.86 -4.29 -10.38
N GLY A 186 -1.80 -3.36 -10.24
CA GLY A 186 -3.13 -3.59 -9.69
C GLY A 186 -3.89 -4.73 -10.39
N GLY A 187 -3.86 -4.75 -11.72
CA GLY A 187 -4.46 -5.81 -12.53
C GLY A 187 -3.75 -7.16 -12.36
N LEU A 188 -2.41 -7.17 -12.32
CA LEU A 188 -1.62 -8.37 -12.06
C LEU A 188 -1.94 -9.02 -10.72
N PHE A 189 -2.18 -8.22 -9.68
CA PHE A 189 -2.58 -8.71 -8.35
C PHE A 189 -3.90 -9.49 -8.35
N ILE A 190 -4.80 -9.22 -9.30
CA ILE A 190 -6.13 -9.85 -9.36
C ILE A 190 -6.12 -10.99 -10.37
N PHE A 191 -5.53 -10.78 -11.55
CA PHE A 191 -5.66 -11.66 -12.70
C PHE A 191 -4.91 -12.99 -12.53
N PHE A 192 -3.65 -12.96 -12.10
CA PHE A 192 -2.84 -14.18 -11.98
C PHE A 192 -3.33 -15.14 -10.88
N PRO A 193 -3.69 -14.66 -9.68
CA PRO A 193 -4.28 -15.51 -8.65
C PRO A 193 -5.63 -16.12 -9.04
N SER A 194 -6.51 -15.33 -9.67
CA SER A 194 -7.85 -15.78 -10.02
C SER A 194 -7.82 -16.78 -11.18
N LEU A 195 -7.03 -16.53 -12.23
CA LEU A 195 -6.89 -17.45 -13.36
C LEU A 195 -6.33 -18.80 -12.91
N PHE A 196 -5.27 -18.81 -12.10
CA PHE A 196 -4.67 -20.06 -11.61
C PHE A 196 -5.57 -20.76 -10.58
N ALA A 197 -6.32 -20.02 -9.77
CA ALA A 197 -7.35 -20.60 -8.89
C ALA A 197 -8.50 -21.23 -9.68
N VAL A 198 -8.95 -20.62 -10.78
CA VAL A 198 -9.99 -21.19 -11.65
C VAL A 198 -9.48 -22.43 -12.38
N ILE A 199 -8.24 -22.40 -12.90
CA ILE A 199 -7.61 -23.55 -13.56
C ILE A 199 -7.42 -24.71 -12.57
N SER A 200 -7.03 -24.43 -11.33
CA SER A 200 -6.83 -25.47 -10.31
C SER A 200 -8.13 -25.94 -9.64
N ALA A 201 -9.20 -25.14 -9.69
CA ALA A 201 -10.55 -25.51 -9.26
C ALA A 201 -11.37 -26.16 -10.39
N ALA A 202 -10.84 -26.21 -11.61
CA ALA A 202 -11.48 -26.94 -12.71
C ALA A 202 -11.65 -28.41 -12.28
N PRO A 203 -12.89 -28.92 -12.26
CA PRO A 203 -13.18 -30.21 -11.66
C PRO A 203 -12.40 -31.32 -12.36
N SER A 204 -11.79 -32.19 -11.55
CA SER A 204 -10.97 -33.36 -11.89
C SER A 204 -11.62 -34.42 -12.80
N LYS A 205 -12.77 -34.14 -13.42
CA LYS A 205 -13.46 -35.05 -14.35
C LYS A 205 -12.76 -35.20 -15.71
N MET A 206 -11.66 -34.49 -15.96
CA MET A 206 -10.92 -34.53 -17.24
C MET A 206 -9.49 -35.08 -17.12
N GLN A 207 -9.13 -35.71 -15.99
CA GLN A 207 -7.83 -36.41 -15.81
C GLN A 207 -7.97 -37.95 -15.69
N GLN A 208 -9.16 -38.50 -16.02
CA GLN A 208 -9.47 -39.93 -15.96
C GLN A 208 -10.08 -40.47 -17.26
N LEU A 209 -9.97 -39.72 -18.38
CA LEU A 209 -10.37 -40.16 -19.73
C LEU A 209 -9.19 -40.02 -20.68
#